data_AF-A0AAN0RHU2-F1
#
_entry.id   AF-A0AAN0RHU2-F1
#
_cell.length_a   1.000
_cell.length_b   1.000
_cell.length_c   1.000
_cell.angle_alpha   90.00
_cell.angle_beta   90.00
_cell.angle_gamma   90.00
#
_symmetry.space_group_name_H-M   'P 1'
#
loop_
_entity.id
_entity.type
_entity.pdbx_description
1 polymer ?
#
loop_
_entity_poly.entity_id
_entity_poly.type
_entity_poly.pdbx_seq_one_letter_code
_entity_poly.pdbx_strand_id
1 'polypeptide(L)'
;MGKKSGKGIETFLLGSIYQGDFCEGRFGGCGRFTFPTGEFWEGSFSTEWLNVRGGKEIFYTIQEKNGKKRFGQFQNSGYFNDYTSLLGRLLNLLK
;
A
#
# COMPACT_ATOMS: atom_id res chain seq x y z
N MET A 1 14.46 -19.83 3.51
CA MET A 1 12.99 -19.64 3.49
C MET A 1 12.61 -18.90 2.23
N GLY A 2 11.62 -19.38 1.47
CA GLY A 2 11.14 -18.71 0.26
C GLY A 2 10.28 -17.49 0.62
N LYS A 3 10.51 -16.36 -0.05
CA LYS A 3 9.67 -15.17 0.08
C LYS A 3 8.38 -15.37 -0.72
N LYS A 4 7.26 -14.80 -0.26
CA LYS A 4 5.99 -14.84 -1.01
C LYS A 4 6.19 -14.13 -2.36
N SER A 5 5.81 -14.81 -3.44
CA SER A 5 5.83 -14.28 -4.81
C SER A 5 4.60 -14.78 -5.57
N GLY A 6 4.05 -13.96 -6.46
CA GLY A 6 2.80 -14.26 -7.17
C GLY A 6 1.55 -13.96 -6.33
N LYS A 7 0.40 -14.48 -6.74
CA LYS A 7 -0.88 -14.20 -6.06
C LYS A 7 -0.93 -14.82 -4.67
N GLY A 8 -1.42 -14.07 -3.69
CA GLY A 8 -1.56 -14.54 -2.32
C GLY A 8 -2.65 -13.83 -1.54
N ILE A 9 -2.89 -14.33 -0.34
CA ILE A 9 -3.76 -13.73 0.66
C ILE A 9 -2.95 -13.56 1.95
N GLU A 10 -3.06 -12.40 2.57
CA GLU A 10 -2.46 -12.11 3.87
C GLU A 10 -3.50 -11.50 4.81
N THR A 11 -3.67 -12.14 5.96
CA THR A 11 -4.55 -11.66 7.04
C THR A 11 -3.71 -10.87 8.03
N PHE A 12 -4.12 -9.63 8.29
CA PHE A 12 -3.49 -8.72 9.23
C PHE A 12 -4.14 -8.81 10.61
N LEU A 13 -3.43 -8.27 11.60
CA LEU A 13 -3.98 -8.03 12.93
C LEU A 13 -5.31 -7.27 12.82
N LEU A 14 -6.27 -7.62 13.65
CA LEU A 14 -7.65 -7.12 13.65
C LEU A 14 -8.54 -7.63 12.50
N GLY A 15 -8.09 -8.58 11.68
CA GLY A 15 -8.94 -9.29 10.71
C GLY A 15 -9.04 -8.64 9.34
N SER A 16 -8.23 -7.61 9.06
CA SER A 16 -8.11 -7.08 7.70
C SER A 16 -7.43 -8.08 6.78
N ILE A 17 -7.81 -8.12 5.51
CA ILE A 17 -7.33 -9.10 4.52
C ILE A 17 -6.80 -8.38 3.31
N TYR A 18 -5.55 -8.67 2.92
CA TYR A 18 -5.04 -8.33 1.60
C TYR A 18 -5.10 -9.54 0.68
N GLN A 19 -5.61 -9.35 -0.53
CA GLN A 19 -5.55 -10.32 -1.61
C GLN A 19 -4.95 -9.66 -2.84
N GLY A 20 -3.81 -10.14 -3.32
CA GLY A 20 -3.12 -9.50 -4.43
C GLY A 20 -1.81 -10.16 -4.81
N ASP A 21 -1.05 -9.50 -5.67
CA ASP A 21 0.26 -9.99 -6.05
C ASP A 21 1.30 -9.69 -4.96
N PHE A 22 2.23 -10.62 -4.79
CA PHE A 22 3.38 -10.48 -3.92
C PHE A 22 4.66 -10.55 -4.75
N CYS A 23 5.65 -9.78 -4.35
CA CYS A 23 7.00 -9.82 -4.88
C CYS A 23 7.98 -9.74 -3.72
N GLU A 24 8.85 -10.74 -3.58
CA GLU A 24 9.89 -10.76 -2.54
C GLU A 24 9.33 -10.59 -1.11
N GLY A 25 8.14 -11.15 -0.85
CA GLY A 25 7.48 -11.09 0.45
C GLY A 25 6.78 -9.77 0.75
N ARG A 26 6.63 -8.89 -0.25
CA ARG A 26 5.94 -7.60 -0.15
C ARG A 26 4.76 -7.55 -1.11
N PHE A 27 3.81 -6.65 -0.86
CA PHE A 27 2.76 -6.32 -1.81
C PHE A 27 3.36 -5.79 -3.11
N GLY A 28 2.89 -6.29 -4.23
CA GLY A 28 3.24 -5.85 -5.57
C GLY A 28 2.03 -5.96 -6.50
N GLY A 29 2.13 -5.42 -7.70
CA GLY A 29 1.10 -5.58 -8.73
C GLY A 29 -0.27 -5.07 -8.29
N CYS A 30 -1.32 -5.83 -8.57
CA CYS A 30 -2.69 -5.46 -8.23
C CYS A 30 -3.14 -6.18 -6.95
N GLY A 31 -3.91 -5.50 -6.11
CA GLY A 31 -4.49 -6.13 -4.93
C GLY A 31 -5.69 -5.38 -4.36
N ARG A 32 -6.41 -6.07 -3.48
CA ARG A 32 -7.52 -5.56 -2.70
C ARG A 32 -7.25 -5.77 -1.22
N PHE A 33 -7.33 -4.70 -0.45
CA PHE A 33 -7.34 -4.71 1.00
C PHE A 33 -8.80 -4.59 1.47
N THR A 34 -9.26 -5.51 2.30
CA THR A 34 -10.60 -5.53 2.88
C THR A 34 -10.50 -5.40 4.39
N PHE A 35 -11.23 -4.43 4.95
CA PHE A 35 -11.30 -4.19 6.37
C PHE A 35 -12.47 -4.98 7.00
N PRO A 36 -12.41 -5.31 8.30
CA PRO A 36 -13.51 -5.99 9.01
C PRO A 36 -14.83 -5.22 8.96
N THR A 37 -14.76 -3.90 8.77
CA THR A 37 -15.91 -3.01 8.60
C THR A 37 -16.63 -3.20 7.26
N GLY A 38 -16.06 -3.97 6.32
CA GLY A 38 -16.57 -4.15 4.95
C GLY A 38 -16.17 -3.04 3.98
N GLU A 39 -15.34 -2.09 4.42
CA GLU A 39 -14.62 -1.17 3.54
C GLU A 39 -13.53 -1.92 2.78
N PHE A 40 -13.19 -1.44 1.58
CA PHE A 40 -12.08 -1.98 0.83
C PHE A 40 -11.33 -0.91 0.05
N TRP A 41 -10.05 -1.20 -0.19
CA TRP A 41 -9.15 -0.47 -1.06
C TRP A 41 -8.66 -1.41 -2.15
N GLU A 42 -8.89 -1.09 -3.41
CA GLU A 42 -8.44 -1.91 -4.53
C GLU A 42 -7.60 -1.10 -5.49
N GLY A 43 -6.47 -1.64 -5.93
CA GLY A 43 -5.65 -1.01 -6.94
C GLY A 43 -4.23 -1.55 -7.01
N SER A 44 -3.30 -0.73 -7.48
CA SER A 44 -1.92 -1.12 -7.72
C SER A 44 -1.00 -0.77 -6.56
N PHE A 45 -0.06 -1.66 -6.27
CA PHE A 45 0.99 -1.54 -5.28
C PHE A 45 2.33 -1.77 -5.99
N SER A 46 3.22 -0.78 -5.98
CA SER A 46 4.55 -0.90 -6.58
C SER A 46 5.61 -0.69 -5.52
N THR A 47 6.61 -1.56 -5.49
CA THR A 47 7.82 -1.33 -4.70
C THR A 47 8.85 -0.66 -5.60
N GLU A 48 9.22 0.56 -5.30
CA GLU A 48 10.27 1.28 -6.02
C GLU A 48 11.55 1.35 -5.18
N TRP A 49 12.68 1.14 -5.86
CA TRP A 49 13.99 1.36 -5.26
C TRP A 49 14.33 2.84 -5.36
N LEU A 50 14.30 3.55 -4.24
CA LEU A 50 14.76 4.93 -4.19
C LEU A 50 16.27 4.95 -3.96
N ASN A 51 17.01 5.31 -5.01
CA ASN A 51 18.47 5.44 -5.01
C ASN A 51 18.99 6.47 -3.97
N VAL A 52 18.13 7.33 -3.43
CA VAL A 52 18.52 8.45 -2.57
C VAL A 52 18.73 8.05 -1.11
N ARG A 53 18.14 6.93 -0.63
CA ARG A 53 18.25 6.50 0.78
C ARG A 53 18.50 4.99 0.99
N GLY A 54 18.71 4.23 -0.09
CA GLY A 54 18.89 2.77 -0.02
C GLY A 54 17.68 2.01 0.53
N GLY A 55 16.53 2.69 0.68
CA GLY A 55 15.29 2.12 1.19
C GLY A 55 14.37 1.66 0.06
N LYS A 56 13.61 0.60 0.33
CA LYS A 56 12.48 0.17 -0.52
C LYS A 56 11.22 0.87 -0.04
N GLU A 57 10.65 1.76 -0.86
CA GLU A 57 9.33 2.35 -0.59
C GLU A 57 8.25 1.62 -1.38
N ILE A 58 7.04 1.57 -0.82
CA ILE A 58 5.87 1.02 -1.52
C ILE A 58 4.94 2.18 -1.86
N PHE A 59 4.70 2.39 -3.14
CA PHE A 59 3.69 3.31 -3.64
C PHE A 59 2.40 2.56 -3.90
N TYR A 60 1.27 3.24 -3.75
CA TYR A 60 -0.02 2.66 -4.09
C TYR A 60 -0.92 3.65 -4.80
N THR A 61 -1.74 3.13 -5.69
CA THR A 61 -2.93 3.82 -6.22
C THR A 61 -4.12 2.92 -5.96
N ILE A 62 -5.03 3.36 -5.10
CA ILE A 62 -6.21 2.59 -4.69
C ILE A 62 -7.49 3.35 -5.01
N GLN A 63 -8.57 2.60 -5.16
CA GLN A 63 -9.92 3.09 -5.19
C GLN A 63 -10.67 2.54 -3.98
N GLU A 64 -11.30 3.43 -3.22
CA GLU A 64 -12.18 3.09 -2.11
C GLU A 64 -13.55 2.63 -2.64
N LYS A 65 -14.33 1.98 -1.78
CA LYS A 65 -15.70 1.55 -2.07
C LYS A 65 -16.61 2.67 -2.62
N ASN A 66 -16.40 3.91 -2.20
CA ASN A 66 -17.15 5.09 -2.64
C ASN A 66 -16.71 5.64 -4.02
N GLY A 67 -15.73 5.01 -4.67
CA GLY A 67 -15.16 5.46 -5.95
C GLY A 67 -14.03 6.49 -5.83
N LYS A 68 -13.74 6.99 -4.62
CA LYS A 68 -12.63 7.91 -4.37
C LYS A 68 -11.31 7.20 -4.63
N LYS A 69 -10.48 7.82 -5.47
CA LYS A 69 -9.12 7.34 -5.73
C LYS A 69 -8.14 8.00 -4.77
N ARG A 70 -7.18 7.22 -4.27
CA ARG A 70 -6.09 7.66 -3.39
C ARG A 70 -4.76 7.18 -3.91
N PHE A 71 -3.75 8.04 -3.81
CA PHE A 71 -2.37 7.71 -4.11
C PHE A 71 -1.49 8.09 -2.92
N GLY A 72 -0.52 7.25 -2.61
CA GLY A 72 0.26 7.39 -1.39
C GLY A 72 1.53 6.56 -1.39
N GLN A 73 2.30 6.69 -0.32
CA GLN A 73 3.42 5.79 -0.04
C GLN A 73 3.32 5.23 1.37
N PHE A 74 3.75 3.98 1.52
CA PHE A 74 3.99 3.36 2.81
C PHE A 74 5.37 3.78 3.31
N GLN A 75 5.42 4.47 4.45
CA GLN A 75 6.68 4.66 5.17
C GLN A 75 6.98 3.41 6.00
N ASN A 76 8.28 3.14 6.23
CA ASN A 76 8.83 1.95 6.91
C ASN A 76 8.22 1.65 8.31
N SER A 77 7.42 2.57 8.86
CA SER A 77 6.71 2.50 10.14
C SER A 77 5.23 2.09 10.02
N GLY A 78 4.73 1.74 8.84
CA GLY A 78 3.30 1.42 8.61
C GLY A 78 2.41 2.66 8.52
N TYR A 79 2.99 3.86 8.45
CA TYR A 79 2.27 5.11 8.25
C TYR A 79 1.98 5.36 6.77
N PHE A 80 0.75 5.77 6.50
CA PHE A 80 0.24 6.12 5.18
C PHE A 80 0.39 7.61 4.95
N ASN A 81 1.23 8.03 3.99
CA ASN A 81 1.13 9.38 3.47
C ASN A 81 0.07 9.39 2.37
N ASP A 82 -1.07 10.02 2.63
CA ASP A 82 -2.11 10.24 1.62
C ASP A 82 -1.89 11.55 0.86
N TYR A 83 -1.35 11.42 -0.35
CA TYR A 83 -1.05 12.56 -1.22
C TYR A 83 -2.27 13.11 -1.96
N THR A 84 -3.45 12.51 -1.82
CA THR A 84 -4.68 13.13 -2.32
C THR A 84 -5.16 14.28 -1.46
N SER A 85 -4.76 14.32 -0.19
CA SER A 85 -5.11 15.42 0.71
C SER A 85 -4.09 16.56 0.63
N LEU A 86 -4.56 17.82 0.69
CA LEU A 86 -3.68 18.99 0.81
C LEU A 86 -2.75 18.87 2.01
N LEU A 87 -3.25 18.33 3.13
CA LEU A 87 -2.46 18.06 4.33
C LEU A 87 -1.33 17.05 4.08
N GLY A 88 -1.60 15.96 3.37
CA GLY A 88 -0.58 14.97 3.04
C GLY A 88 0.44 15.49 2.03
N ARG A 89 0.05 16.38 1.11
CA ARG A 89 1.00 17.10 0.22
C ARG A 89 1.89 18.06 1.01
N LEU A 90 1.32 18.86 1.90
CA LEU A 90 2.05 19.83 2.73
C LEU A 90 3.03 19.14 3.70
N LEU A 91 2.61 18.06 4.37
CA LEU A 91 3.48 17.29 5.27
C LEU A 91 4.66 16.62 4.55
N ASN A 92 4.51 16.28 3.27
CA ASN A 92 5.59 15.72 2.48
C ASN A 92 6.59 16.76 2.00
N LEU A 93 6.15 18.01 1.79
CA LEU A 93 7.01 19.12 1.36
C LEU A 93 7.88 19.69 2.50
N LEU A 94 7.58 19.34 3.76
CA LEU A 94 8.28 19.82 4.95
C LEU A 94 9.32 18.81 5.51
N LYS A 95 9.56 17.68 4.84
CA LYS A 95 10.54 16.65 5.21
C LYS A 95 11.73 16.65 4.25
#